data_AF-A0AAU9CAS6-F1
#
_entry.id   AF-A0AAU9CAS6-F1
#
_cell.length_a   1.000
_cell.length_b   1.000
_cell.length_c   1.000
_cell.angle_alpha   90.00
_cell.angle_beta   90.00
_cell.angle_gamma   90.00
#
_symmetry.space_group_name_H-M   'P 1'
#
loop_
_entity.id
_entity.type
_entity.pdbx_description
1 polymer ?
#
loop_
_entity_poly.entity_id
_entity_poly.type
_entity_poly.pdbx_seq_one_letter_code
_entity_poly.pdbx_strand_id
1 'polypeptide(L)'
;MNVPDPADIRNDPFIRGLLSRLPTELRDSFSDDQLLGLKIALGARRWKLHPVDLRGTISLWRWRFYYVILLGRERRRLPRRIERAMRWTEAVFLGVLVTVATLFGLLVLYLVKSALGIDLIPGFSLGIWGWFKAEFGIGG
;
A
#
# COMPACT_ATOMS: atom_id res chain seq x y z
N MET A 1 13.89 26.53 -13.69
CA MET A 1 12.84 26.18 -14.66
C MET A 1 13.55 25.50 -15.82
N ASN A 2 13.48 24.16 -15.97
CA ASN A 2 14.23 23.48 -17.03
C ASN A 2 13.37 23.50 -18.30
N VAL A 3 13.66 24.46 -19.19
CA VAL A 3 13.01 24.57 -20.50
C VAL A 3 13.57 23.42 -21.35
N PRO A 4 12.71 22.55 -21.93
CA PRO A 4 13.19 21.54 -22.86
C PRO A 4 13.92 22.23 -24.01
N ASP A 5 15.10 21.74 -24.37
CA ASP A 5 15.87 22.23 -25.51
C ASP A 5 15.00 22.15 -26.78
N PRO A 6 14.80 23.25 -27.54
CA PRO A 6 13.98 23.26 -28.76
C PRO A 6 14.39 22.20 -29.78
N ALA A 7 15.67 21.82 -29.77
CA ALA A 7 16.27 20.91 -30.74
C ALA A 7 15.69 19.48 -30.75
N ASP A 8 14.90 19.07 -29.73
CA ASP A 8 14.36 17.70 -29.63
C ASP A 8 12.82 17.64 -29.59
N ILE A 9 12.12 18.76 -29.83
CA ILE A 9 10.65 18.83 -29.71
C ILE A 9 9.94 17.95 -30.74
N ARG A 10 10.51 17.76 -31.93
CA ARG A 10 9.95 16.93 -33.01
C ARG A 10 10.03 15.43 -32.74
N ASN A 11 10.96 15.00 -31.88
CA ASN A 11 11.06 13.60 -31.47
C ASN A 11 10.20 13.26 -30.25
N ASP A 12 9.61 14.29 -29.62
CA ASP A 12 8.71 14.08 -28.50
C ASP A 12 7.50 13.22 -28.92
N PRO A 13 7.17 12.15 -28.17
CA PRO A 13 6.08 11.24 -28.53
C PRO A 13 4.71 11.91 -28.67
N PHE A 14 4.44 12.94 -27.87
CA PHE A 14 3.17 13.69 -27.96
C PHE A 14 3.13 14.51 -29.24
N ILE A 15 4.22 15.20 -29.59
CA ILE A 15 4.32 15.98 -30.83
C ILE A 15 4.23 15.08 -32.06
N ARG A 16 4.93 13.94 -32.07
CA ARG A 16 4.85 12.96 -33.16
C ARG A 16 3.43 12.43 -33.36
N GLY A 17 2.75 12.05 -32.27
CA GLY A 17 1.37 11.57 -32.33
C GLY A 17 0.35 12.65 -32.72
N LEU A 18 0.65 13.92 -32.46
CA LEU A 18 -0.16 15.05 -32.92
C LEU A 18 0.05 15.28 -34.43
N LEU A 19 1.31 15.39 -34.87
CA LEU A 19 1.65 15.64 -36.28
C LEU A 19 1.20 14.50 -37.19
N SER A 20 1.22 13.24 -36.72
CA SER A 20 0.75 12.09 -37.52
C SER A 20 -0.73 12.14 -37.88
N ARG A 21 -1.53 12.96 -37.18
CA ARG A 21 -2.97 13.14 -37.44
C ARG A 21 -3.25 14.29 -38.41
N LEU A 22 -2.24 15.07 -38.77
CA LEU A 22 -2.38 16.19 -39.70
C LEU A 22 -2.10 15.77 -41.15
N PRO A 23 -2.73 16.43 -42.14
CA PRO A 23 -2.33 16.33 -43.54
C PRO A 23 -0.86 16.68 -43.71
N THR A 24 -0.18 16.03 -44.67
CA THR A 24 1.29 16.16 -44.85
C THR A 24 1.74 17.61 -45.02
N GLU A 25 0.96 18.41 -45.74
CA GLU A 25 1.21 19.85 -45.99
C GLU A 25 1.28 20.69 -44.70
N LEU A 26 0.52 20.30 -43.67
CA LEU A 26 0.44 20.98 -42.38
C LEU A 26 1.48 20.47 -41.37
N ARG A 27 2.15 19.34 -41.62
CA ARG A 27 3.11 18.79 -40.65
C ARG A 27 4.39 19.62 -40.59
N ASP A 28 4.83 20.09 -41.74
CA ASP A 28 6.09 20.82 -41.90
C ASP A 28 5.91 22.32 -41.73
N SER A 29 4.67 22.82 -41.66
CA SER A 29 4.36 24.24 -41.46
C SER A 29 4.54 24.72 -40.03
N PHE A 30 4.59 23.82 -39.04
CA PHE A 30 4.79 24.20 -37.63
C PHE A 30 6.27 24.43 -37.34
N SER A 31 6.59 25.55 -36.69
CA SER A 31 7.93 25.78 -36.13
C SER A 31 8.11 25.10 -34.77
N ASP A 32 9.36 24.89 -34.37
CA ASP A 32 9.68 24.20 -33.11
C ASP A 32 9.16 24.97 -31.88
N ASP A 33 9.17 26.31 -31.92
CA ASP A 33 8.58 27.16 -30.88
C ASP A 33 7.06 27.04 -30.80
N GLN A 34 6.38 26.92 -31.94
CA GLN A 34 4.93 26.68 -31.98
C GLN A 34 4.59 25.30 -31.41
N LEU A 35 5.38 24.28 -31.73
CA LEU A 35 5.24 22.93 -31.18
C LEU A 35 5.48 22.91 -29.68
N LEU A 36 6.47 23.66 -29.19
CA LEU A 36 6.74 23.81 -27.76
C LEU A 36 5.58 24.53 -27.05
N GLY A 37 5.09 25.63 -27.62
CA GLY A 37 3.93 26.35 -27.09
C GLY A 37 2.69 25.47 -27.02
N LEU A 38 2.45 24.67 -28.05
CA LEU A 38 1.33 23.74 -28.11
C LEU A 38 1.44 22.62 -27.07
N LYS A 39 2.65 22.07 -26.87
CA LYS A 39 2.94 21.08 -25.82
C LYS A 39 2.66 21.63 -24.42
N ILE A 40 3.01 22.89 -24.18
CA ILE A 40 2.77 23.57 -22.90
C ILE A 40 1.27 23.83 -22.72
N ALA A 41 0.60 24.42 -23.72
CA ALA A 41 -0.81 24.79 -23.68
C ALA A 41 -1.74 23.59 -23.51
N LEU A 42 -1.47 22.49 -24.22
CA LEU A 42 -2.27 21.26 -24.15
C LEU A 42 -1.91 20.39 -22.93
N GLY A 43 -0.98 20.85 -22.07
CA GLY A 43 -0.62 20.15 -20.84
C GLY A 43 -0.07 18.75 -21.08
N ALA A 44 0.61 18.52 -22.21
CA ALA A 44 1.11 17.21 -22.64
C ALA A 44 1.99 16.50 -21.59
N ARG A 45 2.58 17.27 -20.65
CA ARG A 45 3.25 16.76 -19.44
C ARG A 45 2.38 15.81 -18.59
N ARG A 46 1.06 15.86 -18.76
CA ARG A 46 0.06 15.18 -17.94
C ARG A 46 -0.65 14.04 -18.65
N TRP A 47 -0.24 13.65 -19.86
CA TRP A 47 -0.62 12.35 -20.43
C TRP A 47 0.07 11.27 -19.59
N LYS A 48 -0.49 11.06 -18.40
CA LYS A 48 -0.22 9.93 -17.54
C LYS A 48 -0.51 8.72 -18.41
N LEU A 49 0.55 8.01 -18.76
CA LEU A 49 0.49 6.57 -18.93
C LEU A 49 -0.31 6.03 -17.74
N HIS A 50 -1.60 5.79 -17.94
CA HIS A 50 -2.31 4.84 -17.12
C HIS A 50 -1.69 3.50 -17.52
N PRO A 51 -0.92 2.84 -16.63
CA PRO A 51 -0.14 1.67 -17.00
C PRO A 51 -1.04 0.51 -17.47
N VAL A 52 -2.34 0.55 -17.14
CA VAL A 52 -3.34 -0.40 -17.65
C VAL A 52 -4.65 0.33 -17.91
N ASP A 53 -5.06 0.39 -19.17
CA ASP A 53 -6.41 0.77 -19.64
C ASP A 53 -7.00 -0.45 -20.36
N LEU A 54 -7.79 -1.25 -19.63
CA LEU A 54 -8.43 -2.43 -20.18
C LEU A 54 -9.88 -2.09 -20.50
N ARG A 55 -10.22 -2.13 -21.78
CA ARG A 55 -11.57 -1.89 -22.27
C ARG A 55 -12.05 -3.13 -22.97
N GLY A 56 -13.23 -3.58 -22.61
CA GLY A 56 -13.80 -4.76 -23.20
C GLY A 56 -15.31 -4.72 -23.17
N THR A 57 -15.90 -5.56 -23.99
CA THR A 57 -17.33 -5.83 -23.97
C THR A 57 -17.49 -7.31 -23.72
N ILE A 58 -18.21 -7.68 -22.67
CA ILE A 58 -18.60 -9.07 -22.43
C ILE A 58 -20.08 -9.22 -22.79
N SER A 59 -20.36 -10.17 -23.68
CA SER A 59 -21.73 -10.56 -24.03
C SER A 59 -22.10 -11.79 -23.23
N LEU A 60 -23.09 -11.66 -22.35
CA LEU A 60 -23.65 -12.77 -21.59
C LEU A 60 -25.10 -12.99 -22.02
N TRP A 61 -25.32 -14.09 -22.75
CA TRP A 61 -26.62 -14.49 -23.32
C TRP A 61 -27.23 -13.43 -24.24
N ARG A 62 -28.15 -12.60 -23.73
CA ARG A 62 -28.84 -11.53 -24.47
C ARG A 62 -28.35 -10.13 -24.11
N TRP A 63 -27.45 -10.01 -23.14
CA TRP A 63 -26.99 -8.73 -22.60
C TRP A 63 -25.54 -8.48 -22.97
N ARG A 64 -25.22 -7.22 -23.30
CA ARG A 64 -23.86 -6.78 -23.62
C ARG A 64 -23.44 -5.77 -22.57
N PHE A 65 -22.40 -6.09 -21.81
CA PHE A 65 -21.84 -5.23 -20.78
C PHE A 65 -20.53 -4.65 -21.29
N TYR A 66 -20.45 -3.32 -21.30
CA TYR A 66 -19.23 -2.60 -21.57
C TYR A 66 -18.51 -2.33 -20.25
N TYR A 67 -17.22 -2.62 -20.17
CA TYR A 67 -16.42 -2.36 -18.99
C TYR A 67 -15.15 -1.59 -19.35
N VAL A 68 -14.74 -0.73 -18.41
CA VAL A 68 -13.50 0.04 -18.48
C VAL A 68 -12.79 -0.11 -17.15
N ILE A 69 -11.61 -0.71 -17.17
CA ILE A 69 -10.76 -0.89 -16.00
C ILE A 69 -9.55 0.01 -16.17
N LEU A 70 -9.48 1.05 -15.36
CA LEU A 70 -8.34 1.96 -15.27
C LEU A 70 -7.55 1.60 -14.01
N LEU A 71 -6.40 0.97 -14.19
CA LEU A 71 -5.49 0.64 -13.09
C LEU A 71 -4.21 1.46 -13.24
N GLY A 72 -3.81 2.09 -12.14
CA GLY A 72 -2.62 2.93 -12.14
C GLY A 72 -2.07 3.15 -10.74
N ARG A 73 -0.77 3.40 -10.67
CA ARG A 73 -0.11 3.70 -9.40
C ARG A 73 -0.68 5.01 -8.83
N GLU A 74 -1.43 4.91 -7.75
CA GLU A 74 -1.91 6.03 -6.95
C GLU A 74 -0.68 6.84 -6.47
N ARG A 75 -0.42 7.99 -7.07
CA ARG A 75 0.65 8.92 -6.65
C ARG A 75 0.18 9.95 -5.63
N ARG A 76 -1.09 9.88 -5.19
CA ARG A 76 -1.62 10.72 -4.11
C ARG A 76 -1.16 10.10 -2.79
N ARG A 77 -0.85 10.94 -1.79
CA ARG A 77 -0.54 10.46 -0.43
C ARG A 77 -1.65 9.52 0.02
N LEU A 78 -1.27 8.45 0.71
CA LEU A 78 -2.20 7.46 1.26
C LEU A 78 -3.39 8.19 1.90
N PRO A 79 -4.64 7.81 1.59
CA PRO A 79 -5.80 8.48 2.17
C PRO A 79 -5.64 8.53 3.69
N ARG A 80 -5.84 9.70 4.31
CA ARG A 80 -5.65 9.90 5.76
C ARG A 80 -6.39 8.84 6.61
N ARG A 81 -7.49 8.29 6.09
CA ARG A 81 -8.26 7.20 6.72
C ARG A 81 -7.48 5.88 6.76
N ILE A 82 -6.79 5.52 5.67
CA ILE A 82 -5.96 4.31 5.60
C ILE A 82 -4.74 4.47 6.49
N GLU A 83 -4.09 5.63 6.46
CA GLU A 83 -2.94 5.92 7.33
C GLU A 83 -3.32 5.85 8.82
N ARG A 84 -4.50 6.36 9.17
CA ARG A 84 -5.04 6.24 10.54
C ARG A 84 -5.37 4.79 10.89
N ALA A 85 -5.98 4.03 9.98
CA ALA A 85 -6.29 2.62 10.20
C ALA A 85 -5.02 1.80 10.43
N MET A 86 -3.97 2.01 9.63
CA MET A 86 -2.68 1.33 9.80
C MET A 86 -2.05 1.64 11.17
N ARG A 87 -2.06 2.91 11.60
CA ARG A 87 -1.59 3.29 12.94
C ARG A 87 -2.40 2.63 14.07
N TRP A 88 -3.71 2.49 13.91
CA TRP A 88 -4.54 1.77 14.88
C TRP A 88 -4.21 0.28 14.92
N THR A 89 -4.06 -0.35 13.75
CA THR A 89 -3.68 -1.77 13.67
C THR A 89 -2.33 -2.02 14.33
N GLU A 90 -1.34 -1.16 14.09
CA GLU A 90 -0.03 -1.22 14.71
C GLU A 90 -0.11 -1.06 16.24
N ALA A 91 -0.86 -0.06 16.72
CA ALA A 91 -1.05 0.17 18.15
C ALA A 91 -1.75 -1.02 18.86
N VAL A 92 -2.78 -1.60 18.23
CA VAL A 92 -3.48 -2.77 18.77
C VAL A 92 -2.55 -3.98 18.79
N PHE A 93 -1.80 -4.22 17.71
CA PHE A 93 -0.85 -5.33 17.64
C PHE A 93 0.22 -5.24 18.74
N LEU A 94 0.84 -4.06 18.90
CA LEU A 94 1.82 -3.82 19.96
C LEU A 94 1.20 -3.95 21.35
N GLY A 95 -0.01 -3.43 21.56
CA GLY A 95 -0.74 -3.54 22.83
C GLY A 95 -1.01 -5.00 23.22
N VAL A 96 -1.47 -5.82 22.26
CA VAL A 96 -1.68 -7.26 22.47
C VAL A 96 -0.37 -7.96 22.79
N LEU A 97 0.69 -7.68 22.03
CA LEU A 97 2.01 -8.29 22.24
C LEU A 97 2.54 -7.99 23.64
N VAL A 98 2.51 -6.72 24.07
CA VAL A 98 2.96 -6.30 25.40
C VAL A 98 2.11 -6.95 26.49
N THR A 99 0.79 -7.03 26.30
CA THR A 99 -0.13 -7.66 27.26
C THR A 99 0.21 -9.14 27.44
N VAL A 100 0.37 -9.88 26.34
CA VAL A 100 0.72 -11.31 26.37
C VAL A 100 2.09 -11.51 27.01
N ALA A 101 3.09 -10.72 26.63
CA ALA A 101 4.43 -10.78 27.22
C ALA A 101 4.41 -10.50 28.73
N THR A 102 3.60 -9.53 29.17
CA THR A 102 3.45 -9.18 30.59
C THR A 102 2.79 -10.31 31.37
N LEU A 103 1.67 -10.85 30.87
CA LEU A 103 0.98 -11.97 31.51
C LEU A 103 1.87 -13.21 31.57
N PHE A 104 2.60 -13.50 30.50
CA PHE A 104 3.56 -14.61 30.48
C PHE A 104 4.70 -14.39 31.47
N GLY A 105 5.27 -13.18 31.54
CA GLY A 105 6.29 -12.84 32.52
C GLY A 105 5.79 -12.99 33.96
N LEU A 106 4.58 -12.52 34.27
CA LEU A 106 3.95 -12.70 35.57
C LEU A 106 3.70 -14.18 35.89
N LEU A 107 3.30 -14.99 34.91
CA LEU A 107 3.13 -16.42 35.07
C LEU A 107 4.47 -17.11 35.41
N VAL A 108 5.54 -16.79 34.68
CA VAL A 108 6.88 -17.33 34.95
C VAL A 108 7.35 -16.92 36.35
N LEU A 109 7.22 -15.64 36.71
CA LEU A 109 7.55 -15.16 38.05
C LEU A 109 6.75 -15.88 39.14
N TYR A 110 5.45 -16.11 38.90
CA TYR A 110 4.60 -16.87 39.81
C TYR A 110 5.08 -18.33 39.98
N LEU A 111 5.42 -19.01 38.88
CA LEU A 111 5.92 -20.39 38.92
C LEU A 111 7.27 -20.49 39.64
N VAL A 112 8.21 -19.58 39.36
CA VAL A 112 9.52 -19.51 40.05
C VAL A 112 9.31 -19.29 41.54
N LYS A 113 8.46 -18.31 41.90
CA LYS A 113 8.12 -18.03 43.28
C LYS A 113 7.44 -19.22 43.98
N SER A 114 6.57 -19.95 43.29
CA SER A 114 5.93 -21.16 43.81
C SER A 114 6.90 -22.35 43.95
N ALA A 115 7.91 -22.45 43.09
CA ALA A 115 8.96 -23.46 43.18
C ALA A 115 9.93 -23.20 44.34
N LEU A 116 10.17 -21.93 44.68
CA LEU A 116 11.01 -21.52 45.82
C LEU A 116 10.32 -21.68 47.18
N GLY A 117 9.05 -22.11 47.23
CA GLY A 117 8.33 -22.39 48.48
C GLY A 117 7.94 -21.15 49.29
N ILE A 118 7.94 -19.96 48.68
CA ILE A 118 7.59 -18.70 49.36
C ILE A 118 6.06 -18.56 49.39
N ASP A 119 5.39 -18.88 50.49
CA ASP A 119 3.96 -18.60 50.67
C ASP A 119 3.73 -17.09 50.86
N LEU A 120 3.04 -16.42 49.92
CA LEU A 120 2.60 -15.02 50.12
C LEU A 120 1.27 -14.93 50.88
N ILE A 121 0.47 -16.00 50.83
CA ILE A 121 -0.85 -16.08 51.47
C ILE A 121 -0.93 -17.47 52.09
N PRO A 122 -0.95 -17.60 53.43
CA PRO A 122 -1.09 -18.89 54.08
C PRO A 122 -2.41 -19.54 53.62
N GLY A 123 -2.33 -20.69 52.96
CA GLY A 123 -3.49 -21.51 52.58
C GLY A 123 -4.17 -21.20 51.24
N PHE A 124 -3.65 -20.27 50.41
CA PHE A 124 -4.22 -20.01 49.08
C PHE A 124 -3.22 -20.29 47.96
N SER A 125 -3.47 -21.37 47.19
CA SER A 125 -2.74 -21.69 45.96
C SER A 125 -3.71 -21.72 44.79
N LEU A 126 -3.33 -21.15 43.64
CA LEU A 126 -4.13 -21.14 42.41
C LEU A 126 -4.20 -22.52 41.72
N GLY A 127 -3.55 -23.56 42.25
CA GLY A 127 -3.54 -24.91 41.67
C GLY A 127 -2.69 -25.09 40.40
N ILE A 128 -2.30 -23.99 39.74
CA ILE A 128 -1.51 -23.97 38.50
C ILE A 128 -0.17 -24.71 38.65
N TRP A 129 0.50 -24.57 39.80
CA TRP A 129 1.76 -25.28 40.09
C TRP A 129 1.56 -26.80 40.24
N GLY A 130 0.42 -27.23 40.77
CA GLY A 130 0.06 -28.64 40.87
C GLY A 130 -0.14 -29.26 39.48
N TRP A 131 -0.89 -28.57 38.61
CA TRP A 131 -1.05 -28.97 37.22
C TRP A 131 0.29 -29.03 36.46
N PHE A 132 1.14 -28.02 36.62
CA PHE A 132 2.46 -27.98 35.96
C PHE A 132 3.35 -29.15 36.38
N LYS A 133 3.41 -29.47 37.68
CA LYS A 133 4.17 -30.63 38.15
C LYS A 133 3.63 -31.96 37.61
N ALA A 134 2.31 -32.10 37.51
CA ALA A 134 1.67 -33.29 36.96
C ALA A 134 1.94 -33.47 35.45
N GLU A 135 1.94 -32.38 34.68
CA GLU A 135 2.16 -32.41 33.23
C GLU A 135 3.65 -32.63 32.87
N PHE A 136 4.57 -32.01 33.62
CA PHE A 136 6.01 -32.04 33.31
C PHE A 136 6.82 -33.07 34.13
N GLY A 137 6.20 -33.81 35.05
CA GLY A 137 6.87 -34.87 35.81
C GLY A 137 7.98 -34.37 36.75
N ILE A 138 7.97 -33.08 37.10
CA ILE A 138 8.97 -32.48 37.99
C ILE A 138 8.52 -32.71 39.44
N GLY A 139 8.83 -33.89 39.99
CA GLY A 139 8.50 -34.24 41.37
C GLY A 139 8.23 -35.73 41.56
N GLY A 140 9.29 -36.53 41.43
CA GLY A 140 9.45 -37.83 42.10
C GLY A 140 10.60 -37.73 43.08
#